data_AF-A0A257KCN6-F1
#
_entry.id   AF-A0A257KCN6-F1
#
_cell.length_a   1.000
_cell.length_b   1.000
_cell.length_c   1.000
_cell.angle_alpha   90.00
_cell.angle_beta   90.00
_cell.angle_gamma   90.00
#
_symmetry.space_group_name_H-M   'P 1'
#
loop_
_entity.id
_entity.type
_entity.pdbx_description
1 polymer ?
#
loop_
_entity_poly.entity_id
_entity_poly.type
_entity_poly.pdbx_seq_one_letter_code
_entity_poly.pdbx_strand_id
1 'polypeptide(L)'
;MSDIKIFENKKVRSQYDADKEVWYFSIVDIVGILTEQPTVERARNYWKVLKSRLIKEGNETVTNCNQLKLEAEDGKLRLTDVGNVEDVFRIIQSIPSPKAEPFKQWLAKVGYERLQELNDPSQSIDRARENWQKLGRSEKWIQQRMTGQEMPLAFSNSNKNILSHC
;
A
#
# COMPACT_ATOMS: atom_id res chain seq x y z
N MET A 1 5.73 -11.07 -1.16
CA MET A 1 5.11 -10.29 -0.07
C MET A 1 4.14 -9.30 -0.69
N SER A 2 2.89 -9.23 -0.22
CA SER A 2 1.92 -8.22 -0.68
C SER A 2 2.25 -6.88 -0.03
N ASP A 3 2.42 -5.84 -0.85
CA ASP A 3 2.70 -4.49 -0.38
C ASP A 3 1.39 -3.68 -0.44
N ILE A 4 1.04 -3.03 0.66
CA ILE A 4 -0.21 -2.28 0.79
C ILE A 4 0.15 -0.80 0.79
N LYS A 5 -0.28 -0.07 -0.25
CA LYS A 5 -0.12 1.38 -0.32
C LYS A 5 -1.41 2.06 0.14
N ILE A 6 -1.31 3.28 0.68
CA ILE A 6 -2.46 4.02 1.22
C ILE A 6 -2.62 5.33 0.44
N PHE A 7 -3.83 5.56 -0.08
CA PHE A 7 -4.27 6.81 -0.71
C PHE A 7 -5.53 7.31 0.01
N GLU A 8 -5.50 8.51 0.61
CA GLU A 8 -6.65 9.09 1.33
C GLU A 8 -7.37 8.10 2.29
N ASN A 9 -6.59 7.37 3.10
CA ASN A 9 -7.05 6.30 4.00
C ASN A 9 -7.66 5.05 3.32
N LYS A 10 -7.70 4.99 1.98
CA LYS A 10 -8.06 3.80 1.22
C LYS A 10 -6.81 2.98 0.90
N LYS A 11 -6.89 1.68 1.11
CA LYS A 11 -5.82 0.73 0.79
C LYS A 11 -5.85 0.40 -0.71
N VAL A 12 -4.68 0.42 -1.35
CA VAL A 12 -4.46 -0.11 -2.70
C VAL A 12 -3.59 -1.33 -2.55
N ARG A 13 -4.18 -2.51 -2.81
CA ARG A 13 -3.44 -3.77 -2.76
C ARG A 13 -2.52 -3.89 -3.97
N SER A 14 -1.28 -4.25 -3.71
CA SER A 14 -0.29 -4.47 -4.76
C SER A 14 0.54 -5.73 -4.51
N GLN A 15 1.05 -6.31 -5.59
CA GLN A 15 1.89 -7.48 -5.57
C GLN A 15 3.02 -7.30 -6.57
N TYR A 16 4.25 -7.54 -6.12
CA TYR A 16 5.41 -7.59 -6.98
C TYR A 16 5.57 -8.99 -7.58
N ASP A 17 5.73 -9.04 -8.91
CA ASP A 17 6.14 -10.23 -9.65
C ASP A 17 7.64 -10.14 -9.91
N ALA A 18 8.42 -11.01 -9.25
CA ALA A 18 9.87 -10.99 -9.32
C ALA A 18 10.42 -11.50 -10.65
N ASP A 19 9.69 -12.39 -11.34
CA ASP A 19 10.14 -12.99 -12.61
C ASP A 19 10.03 -11.97 -13.75
N LYS A 20 9.01 -11.11 -13.68
CA LYS A 20 8.76 -10.04 -14.67
C LYS A 20 9.31 -8.69 -14.25
N GLU A 21 9.75 -8.56 -13.01
CA GLU A 21 10.14 -7.29 -12.38
C GLU A 21 9.04 -6.21 -12.46
N VAL A 22 7.77 -6.63 -12.34
CA VAL A 22 6.59 -5.76 -12.52
C VAL A 22 5.73 -5.73 -11.26
N TRP A 23 5.26 -4.53 -10.93
CA TRP A 23 4.23 -4.33 -9.91
C TRP A 23 2.83 -4.43 -10.51
N TYR A 24 2.01 -5.25 -9.88
CA TYR A 24 0.59 -5.40 -10.17
C TYR A 24 -0.25 -4.77 -9.06
N PHE A 25 -1.27 -3.99 -9.44
CA PHE A 25 -2.18 -3.29 -8.55
C PHE A 25 -3.61 -3.83 -8.72
N SER A 26 -4.37 -3.89 -7.64
CA SER A 26 -5.79 -4.25 -7.68
C SER A 26 -6.58 -3.20 -8.47
N ILE A 27 -7.13 -3.61 -9.62
CA ILE A 27 -7.97 -2.73 -10.45
C ILE A 27 -9.24 -2.35 -9.70
N VAL A 28 -9.81 -3.30 -8.94
CA VAL A 28 -11.04 -3.07 -8.17
C VAL A 28 -10.84 -1.99 -7.12
N ASP A 29 -9.69 -1.94 -6.45
CA ASP A 29 -9.40 -0.95 -5.41
C ASP A 29 -9.27 0.44 -6.04
N ILE A 30 -8.58 0.54 -7.18
CA ILE A 30 -8.40 1.78 -7.95
C ILE A 30 -9.74 2.31 -8.45
N VAL A 31 -10.55 1.44 -9.06
CA VAL A 31 -11.91 1.79 -9.51
C VAL A 31 -12.74 2.29 -8.33
N GLY A 32 -12.67 1.63 -7.17
CA GLY A 32 -13.39 2.04 -5.96
C GLY A 32 -12.94 3.38 -5.39
N ILE A 33 -11.65 3.73 -5.53
CA ILE A 33 -11.11 5.05 -5.18
C ILE A 33 -11.64 6.10 -6.16
N LEU A 34 -11.44 5.90 -7.46
CA LEU A 34 -11.77 6.88 -8.50
C LEU A 34 -13.27 7.13 -8.59
N THR A 35 -14.10 6.12 -8.37
CA THR A 35 -15.57 6.24 -8.45
C THR A 35 -16.25 6.38 -7.10
N GLU A 36 -15.45 6.53 -6.03
CA GLU A 36 -15.92 6.74 -4.65
C GLU A 36 -16.96 5.72 -4.16
N GLN A 37 -16.80 4.45 -4.58
CA GLN A 37 -17.75 3.40 -4.20
C GLN A 37 -17.66 3.14 -2.69
N PRO A 38 -18.82 2.92 -2.02
CA PRO A 38 -18.85 2.71 -0.58
C PRO A 38 -18.44 1.28 -0.18
N THR A 39 -18.48 0.32 -1.11
CA THR A 39 -18.06 -1.07 -0.84
C THR A 39 -17.27 -1.66 -2.00
N VAL A 40 -16.46 -2.68 -1.70
CA VAL A 40 -15.66 -3.42 -2.68
C VAL A 40 -16.57 -4.12 -3.71
N GLU A 41 -17.75 -4.61 -3.30
CA GLU A 41 -18.72 -5.23 -4.22
C GLU A 41 -19.23 -4.23 -5.26
N ARG A 42 -19.52 -3.00 -4.84
CA ARG A 42 -19.96 -1.95 -5.77
C ARG A 42 -18.85 -1.53 -6.72
N ALA A 43 -17.60 -1.45 -6.24
CA ALA A 43 -16.44 -1.23 -7.10
C ALA A 43 -16.25 -2.36 -8.12
N ARG A 44 -16.43 -3.63 -7.70
CA ARG A 44 -16.37 -4.79 -8.60
C ARG A 44 -17.48 -4.76 -9.66
N ASN A 45 -18.70 -4.39 -9.28
CA ASN A 45 -19.81 -4.25 -10.22
C ASN A 45 -19.57 -3.13 -11.23
N TYR A 46 -19.08 -1.98 -10.77
CA TYR A 46 -18.69 -0.88 -11.65
C TYR A 46 -17.61 -1.35 -12.64
N TRP A 47 -16.56 -2.02 -12.13
CA TRP A 47 -15.50 -2.57 -12.95
C TRP A 47 -16.01 -3.55 -14.01
N LYS A 48 -16.92 -4.46 -13.66
CA LYS A 48 -17.51 -5.41 -14.61
C LYS A 48 -18.20 -4.70 -15.78
N VAL A 49 -18.94 -3.63 -15.49
CA VAL A 49 -19.62 -2.82 -16.52
C VAL A 49 -18.62 -2.04 -17.36
N LEU A 50 -17.64 -1.38 -16.72
CA LEU A 50 -16.59 -0.63 -17.40
C LEU A 50 -15.76 -1.54 -18.32
N LYS A 51 -15.30 -2.70 -17.83
CA LYS A 51 -14.57 -3.71 -18.61
C LYS A 51 -15.36 -4.14 -19.84
N SER A 52 -16.65 -4.41 -19.69
CA SER A 52 -17.52 -4.79 -20.81
C SER A 52 -17.66 -3.68 -21.85
N ARG A 53 -17.69 -2.40 -21.43
CA ARG A 53 -17.71 -1.25 -22.34
C ARG A 53 -16.39 -1.11 -23.09
N LEU A 54 -15.28 -1.14 -22.38
CA LEU A 54 -13.95 -0.97 -22.97
C LEU A 54 -13.59 -2.11 -23.95
N ILE A 55 -14.03 -3.34 -23.68
CA ILE A 55 -13.88 -4.46 -24.63
C ILE A 55 -14.65 -4.19 -25.93
N LYS A 56 -15.86 -3.62 -25.84
CA LYS A 56 -16.66 -3.26 -27.03
C LYS A 56 -16.03 -2.11 -27.84
N GLU A 57 -15.32 -1.21 -27.16
CA GLU A 57 -14.58 -0.11 -27.79
C GLU A 57 -13.25 -0.57 -28.41
N GLY A 58 -12.89 -1.85 -28.28
CA GLY A 58 -11.64 -2.40 -28.83
C GLY A 58 -10.40 -2.11 -27.97
N ASN A 59 -10.58 -1.77 -26.69
CA ASN A 59 -9.47 -1.50 -25.79
C ASN A 59 -8.82 -2.83 -25.32
N GLU A 60 -7.65 -3.13 -25.88
CA GLU A 60 -6.91 -4.38 -25.65
C GLU A 60 -6.38 -4.54 -24.21
N THR A 61 -6.19 -3.44 -23.49
CA THR A 61 -5.64 -3.44 -22.12
C THR A 61 -6.55 -4.17 -21.14
N VAL A 62 -7.85 -4.12 -21.38
CA VAL A 62 -8.86 -4.68 -20.49
C VAL A 62 -9.18 -6.12 -20.83
N THR A 63 -8.77 -6.56 -22.02
CA THR A 63 -8.91 -7.93 -22.49
C THR A 63 -7.86 -8.84 -21.87
N ASN A 64 -6.71 -8.29 -21.47
CA ASN A 64 -5.58 -9.04 -20.93
C ASN A 64 -5.32 -8.80 -19.42
N CYS A 65 -6.36 -8.46 -18.64
CA CYS A 65 -6.17 -8.29 -17.20
C CYS A 65 -5.74 -9.61 -16.55
N ASN A 66 -4.56 -9.61 -15.94
CA ASN A 66 -4.11 -10.73 -15.13
C ASN A 66 -4.99 -10.85 -13.88
N GLN A 67 -5.22 -12.08 -13.41
CA GLN A 67 -5.88 -12.33 -12.13
C GLN A 67 -4.88 -12.88 -11.13
N LEU A 68 -4.71 -12.18 -10.01
CA LEU A 68 -3.87 -12.63 -8.91
C LEU A 68 -4.71 -12.85 -7.65
N LYS A 69 -4.27 -13.78 -6.82
CA LYS A 69 -4.85 -14.02 -5.50
C LYS A 69 -4.34 -12.94 -4.55
N LEU A 70 -5.19 -11.96 -4.26
CA LEU A 70 -4.91 -10.91 -3.29
C LEU A 70 -5.71 -11.16 -2.01
N GLU A 71 -5.11 -10.81 -0.86
CA GLU A 71 -5.79 -10.84 0.43
C GLU A 71 -6.91 -9.79 0.44
N ALA A 72 -8.11 -10.19 0.89
CA ALA A 72 -9.23 -9.30 1.10
C ALA A 72 -9.28 -8.82 2.56
N GLU A 73 -10.18 -7.89 2.87
CA GLU A 73 -10.31 -7.34 4.24
C GLU A 73 -10.67 -8.40 5.30
N ASP A 74 -11.27 -9.51 4.89
CA ASP A 74 -11.59 -10.66 5.76
C ASP A 74 -10.43 -11.66 5.90
N GLY A 75 -9.23 -11.33 5.41
CA GLY A 75 -8.04 -12.18 5.44
C GLY A 75 -8.05 -13.33 4.44
N LYS A 76 -9.10 -13.47 3.61
CA LYS A 76 -9.18 -14.54 2.61
C LYS A 76 -8.57 -14.11 1.29
N LEU A 77 -7.76 -15.00 0.70
CA LEU A 77 -7.22 -14.81 -0.65
C LEU A 77 -8.35 -14.96 -1.68
N ARG A 78 -8.51 -13.96 -2.54
CA ARG A 78 -9.47 -13.98 -3.65
C ARG A 78 -8.82 -13.57 -4.96
N LEU A 79 -9.22 -14.24 -6.04
CA LEU A 79 -8.86 -13.83 -7.39
C LEU A 79 -9.42 -12.43 -7.66
N THR A 80 -8.53 -11.51 -8.02
CA THR A 80 -8.85 -10.12 -8.30
C THR A 80 -8.16 -9.73 -9.60
N ASP A 81 -8.87 -8.99 -10.46
CA ASP A 81 -8.27 -8.39 -11.66
C ASP A 81 -7.19 -7.38 -11.21
N VAL A 82 -5.98 -7.57 -11.73
CA VAL A 82 -4.83 -6.71 -11.47
C VAL A 82 -4.28 -6.14 -12.77
N GLY A 83 -3.62 -4.99 -12.68
CA GLY A 83 -2.96 -4.33 -13.79
C GLY A 83 -1.62 -3.74 -13.38
N ASN A 84 -0.70 -3.62 -14.33
CA ASN A 84 0.55 -2.90 -14.14
C ASN A 84 0.32 -1.37 -14.17
N VAL A 85 1.38 -0.58 -14.05
CA VAL A 85 1.28 0.89 -14.04
C VAL A 85 0.62 1.45 -15.31
N GLU A 86 0.93 0.90 -16.49
CA GLU A 86 0.34 1.33 -17.76
C GLU A 86 -1.16 1.03 -17.81
N ASP A 87 -1.56 -0.16 -17.38
CA ASP A 87 -2.97 -0.57 -17.28
C ASP A 87 -3.74 0.40 -16.37
N VAL A 88 -3.14 0.75 -15.23
CA VAL A 88 -3.72 1.70 -14.27
C VAL A 88 -3.92 3.08 -14.89
N PHE A 89 -2.95 3.61 -15.62
CA PHE A 89 -3.11 4.91 -16.31
C PHE A 89 -4.22 4.87 -17.37
N ARG A 90 -4.34 3.79 -18.12
CA ARG A 90 -5.43 3.63 -19.10
C ARG A 90 -6.82 3.57 -18.41
N ILE A 91 -6.92 2.89 -17.28
CA ILE A 91 -8.15 2.86 -16.47
C ILE A 91 -8.48 4.26 -15.94
N ILE A 92 -7.49 5.00 -15.43
CA ILE A 92 -7.66 6.39 -14.96
C ILE A 92 -8.21 7.28 -16.09
N GLN A 93 -7.67 7.16 -17.31
CA GLN A 93 -8.17 7.91 -18.47
C GLN A 93 -9.62 7.56 -18.83
N SER A 94 -10.06 6.35 -18.52
CA SER A 94 -11.41 5.87 -18.85
C SER A 94 -12.48 6.26 -17.82
N ILE A 95 -12.07 6.74 -16.64
CA ILE A 95 -12.98 7.06 -15.53
C ILE A 95 -12.94 8.58 -15.30
N PRO A 96 -13.99 9.33 -15.66
CA PRO A 96 -14.07 10.74 -15.30
C PRO A 96 -14.23 10.86 -13.78
N SER A 97 -13.18 11.35 -13.11
CA SER A 97 -13.15 11.47 -11.65
C SER A 97 -12.33 12.68 -11.21
N PRO A 98 -12.80 13.48 -10.23
CA PRO A 98 -11.97 14.53 -9.63
C PRO A 98 -10.76 13.95 -8.87
N LYS A 99 -10.77 12.65 -8.53
CA LYS A 99 -9.66 11.96 -7.86
C LYS A 99 -8.60 11.43 -8.82
N ALA A 100 -8.84 11.48 -10.13
CA ALA A 100 -7.89 11.00 -11.13
C ALA A 100 -6.54 11.72 -11.02
N GLU A 101 -6.54 13.05 -10.94
CA GLU A 101 -5.30 13.84 -10.84
C GLU A 101 -4.56 13.60 -9.51
N PRO A 102 -5.19 13.73 -8.33
CA PRO A 102 -4.56 13.37 -7.05
C PRO A 102 -3.99 11.94 -7.03
N PHE A 103 -4.72 10.98 -7.61
CA PHE A 103 -4.27 9.59 -7.66
C PHE A 103 -3.02 9.41 -8.53
N LYS A 104 -2.93 10.09 -9.69
CA LYS A 104 -1.73 10.07 -10.54
C LYS A 104 -0.51 10.65 -9.80
N GLN A 105 -0.68 11.78 -9.11
CA GLN A 105 0.39 12.39 -8.32
C GLN A 105 0.88 11.46 -7.21
N TRP A 106 -0.06 10.82 -6.51
CA TRP A 106 0.27 9.80 -5.52
C TRP A 106 1.02 8.62 -6.11
N LEU A 107 0.58 8.07 -7.25
CA LEU A 107 1.24 6.96 -7.93
C LEU A 107 2.67 7.34 -8.36
N ALA A 108 2.86 8.55 -8.88
CA ALA A 108 4.16 9.09 -9.23
C ALA A 108 5.08 9.22 -8.00
N LYS A 109 4.55 9.71 -6.87
CA LYS A 109 5.29 9.80 -5.61
C LYS A 109 5.74 8.42 -5.10
N VAL A 110 4.83 7.44 -5.08
CA VAL A 110 5.15 6.06 -4.66
C VAL A 110 6.21 5.44 -5.57
N GLY A 111 6.11 5.65 -6.89
CA GLY A 111 7.11 5.19 -7.85
C GLY A 111 8.48 5.86 -7.65
N TYR A 112 8.50 7.17 -7.42
CA TYR A 112 9.74 7.92 -7.16
C TYR A 112 10.42 7.46 -5.87
N GLU A 113 9.66 7.33 -4.78
CA GLU A 113 10.15 6.81 -3.51
C GLU A 113 10.81 5.43 -3.65
N ARG A 114 10.27 4.59 -4.53
CA ARG A 114 10.82 3.26 -4.80
C ARG A 114 12.13 3.31 -5.58
N LEU A 115 12.23 4.16 -6.60
CA LEU A 115 13.48 4.36 -7.35
C LEU A 115 14.59 4.85 -6.41
N GLN A 116 14.26 5.73 -5.48
CA GLN A 116 15.22 6.21 -4.49
C GLN A 116 15.70 5.09 -3.55
N GLU A 117 14.81 4.21 -3.09
CA GLU A 117 15.21 3.03 -2.27
C GLU A 117 16.11 2.04 -3.01
N LEU A 118 15.90 1.88 -4.33
CA LEU A 118 16.74 1.01 -5.15
C LEU A 118 18.15 1.59 -5.32
N ASN A 119 18.25 2.91 -5.49
CA ASN A 119 19.53 3.60 -5.64
C ASN A 119 20.27 3.77 -4.30
N ASP A 120 19.53 3.94 -3.20
CA ASP A 120 20.06 4.10 -1.86
C ASP A 120 19.21 3.34 -0.84
N PRO A 121 19.56 2.07 -0.54
CA PRO A 121 18.83 1.24 0.41
C PRO A 121 18.76 1.84 1.82
N SER A 122 19.68 2.74 2.21
CA SER A 122 19.71 3.36 3.53
C SER A 122 18.50 4.28 3.77
N GLN A 123 17.90 4.83 2.71
CA GLN A 123 16.70 5.66 2.81
C GLN A 123 15.49 4.92 3.38
N SER A 124 15.42 3.60 3.21
CA SER A 124 14.36 2.79 3.82
C SER A 124 14.48 2.76 5.35
N ILE A 125 15.72 2.74 5.85
CA ILE A 125 16.04 2.75 7.29
C ILE A 125 15.76 4.14 7.86
N ASP A 126 16.19 5.20 7.20
CA ASP A 126 15.97 6.57 7.68
C ASP A 126 14.48 6.94 7.71
N ARG A 127 13.67 6.48 6.74
CA ARG A 127 12.20 6.61 6.81
C ARG A 127 11.61 5.92 8.03
N ALA A 128 12.09 4.72 8.37
CA ALA A 128 11.64 4.02 9.56
C ALA A 128 11.98 4.83 10.83
N ARG A 129 13.18 5.45 10.87
CA ARG A 129 13.59 6.38 11.95
C ARG A 129 12.58 7.51 12.11
N GLU A 130 12.35 8.24 11.03
CA GLU A 130 11.49 9.42 11.03
C GLU A 130 10.05 9.08 11.43
N ASN A 131 9.52 7.96 10.95
CA ASN A 131 8.19 7.50 11.30
C ASN A 131 8.06 7.22 12.81
N TRP A 132 9.06 6.56 13.41
CA TRP A 132 9.06 6.34 14.85
C TRP A 132 9.25 7.63 15.66
N GLN A 133 10.07 8.56 15.18
CA GLN A 133 10.20 9.88 15.81
C GLN A 133 8.87 10.66 15.79
N LYS A 134 8.15 10.65 14.66
CA LYS A 134 6.81 11.26 14.53
C LYS A 134 5.78 10.63 15.47
N LEU A 135 5.93 9.34 15.76
CA LEU A 135 5.12 8.62 16.76
C LEU A 135 5.58 8.86 18.22
N GLY A 136 6.53 9.77 18.45
CA GLY A 136 7.02 10.15 19.77
C GLY A 136 7.96 9.13 20.42
N ARG A 137 8.58 8.23 19.64
CA ARG A 137 9.57 7.28 20.18
C ARG A 137 10.90 7.98 20.43
N SER A 138 11.58 7.60 21.50
CA SER A 138 12.89 8.16 21.84
C SER A 138 13.98 7.65 20.90
N GLU A 139 15.00 8.48 20.65
CA GLU A 139 16.11 8.13 19.76
C GLU A 139 16.79 6.81 20.19
N LYS A 140 16.97 6.60 21.51
CA LYS A 140 17.52 5.36 22.06
C LYS A 140 16.69 4.12 21.71
N TRP A 141 15.36 4.24 21.77
CA TRP A 141 14.44 3.14 21.41
C TRP A 141 14.53 2.81 19.91
N ILE A 142 14.67 3.84 19.08
CA ILE A 142 14.77 3.70 17.62
C ILE A 142 16.10 3.07 17.23
N GLN A 143 17.22 3.57 17.75
CA GLN A 143 18.55 3.04 17.49
C GLN A 143 18.64 1.56 17.87
N GLN A 144 18.04 1.18 19.00
CA GLN A 144 17.98 -0.21 19.44
C GLN A 144 17.22 -1.12 18.45
N ARG A 145 16.09 -0.64 17.90
CA ARG A 145 15.33 -1.38 16.89
C ARG A 145 16.08 -1.49 15.56
N MET A 146 16.88 -0.49 15.21
CA MET A 146 17.69 -0.50 14.00
C MET A 146 18.91 -1.42 14.09
N THR A 147 19.55 -1.51 15.26
CA THR A 147 20.74 -2.36 15.48
C THR A 147 20.42 -3.80 15.84
N GLY A 148 19.15 -4.15 16.06
CA GLY A 148 18.71 -5.50 16.39
C GLY A 148 19.09 -5.97 17.80
N GLN A 149 19.48 -5.06 18.70
CA GLN A 149 19.85 -5.41 20.08
C GLN A 149 18.62 -5.53 20.98
N GLU A 150 18.43 -6.69 21.63
CA GLU A 150 17.44 -6.84 22.70
C GLU A 150 17.86 -6.03 23.93
N MET A 151 16.91 -5.36 24.60
CA MET A 151 17.17 -4.74 25.90
C MET A 151 17.17 -5.88 26.92
N PRO A 152 18.22 -6.03 27.77
CA PRO A 152 18.06 -6.80 28.99
C PRO A 152 16.88 -6.21 29.75
N LEU A 153 15.91 -7.05 30.10
CA LEU A 153 14.76 -6.71 30.94
C LEU A 153 15.25 -6.23 32.31
N ALA A 154 15.68 -4.97 32.43
CA ALA A 154 16.19 -4.44 33.68
C ALA A 154 16.00 -2.92 33.77
N PHE A 155 14.78 -2.41 33.52
CA PHE A 155 14.36 -1.12 34.06
C PHE A 155 12.86 -1.14 34.38
N SER A 156 12.49 -1.99 35.33
CA SER A 156 11.25 -1.83 36.10
C SER A 156 11.50 -2.25 37.55
N ASN A 157 12.34 -1.51 38.26
CA ASN A 157 12.35 -1.50 39.73
C ASN A 157 13.11 -0.28 40.24
N SER A 158 12.43 0.85 40.24
CA SER A 158 12.80 2.00 41.06
C SER A 158 11.51 2.62 41.60
N ASN A 159 10.89 1.93 42.56
CA ASN A 159 10.06 2.49 43.63
C ASN A 159 9.48 1.39 44.52
N LYS A 160 10.32 0.75 45.33
CA LYS A 160 9.91 0.11 46.59
C LYS A 160 11.08 0.21 47.57
N ASN A 161 11.13 1.30 48.32
CA ASN A 161 11.60 1.35 49.70
C ASN A 161 11.42 2.76 50.26
N ILE A 162 10.27 2.99 50.89
CA ILE A 162 10.19 3.88 52.04
C ILE A 162 9.79 2.98 53.20
N LEU A 163 10.67 2.99 54.19
CA LEU A 163 10.71 2.13 55.37
C LEU A 163 9.51 2.38 56.28
N SER A 164 8.92 1.29 56.78
CA SER A 164 8.14 1.24 58.00
C SER A 164 9.05 1.48 59.21
N HIS A 165 8.73 2.47 60.03
CA HIS A 165 9.13 2.53 61.43
C HIS A 165 7.98 1.97 62.28
N CYS A 166 8.23 0.82 62.91
CA CYS A 166 7.86 0.38 64.26
C CYS A 166 8.12 -1.12 64.36
#